data_AF-A0A3B8VFZ1-F1
#
_entry.id   AF-A0A3B8VFZ1-F1
#
_cell.length_a   1.000
_cell.length_b   1.000
_cell.length_c   1.000
_cell.angle_alpha   90.00
_cell.angle_beta   90.00
_cell.angle_gamma   90.00
#
_symmetry.space_group_name_H-M   'P 1'
#
loop_
_entity.id
_entity.type
_entity.pdbx_description
1 polymer ?
#
loop_
_entity_poly.entity_id
_entity_poly.type
_entity_poly.pdbx_seq_one_letter_code
_entity_poly.pdbx_strand_id
1 'polypeptide(L)'
;MQNKGEKTSMKNKKAKLMASLTAAAAAVCMVTFGAITNKANNEAKPGNQEEQASSYGETEITSGESAGIKLMTAKIPVEAYAAYGVSEQAETAYTVTATVYPEDAANRKVDWSVSFSNASSTWASGKKVTDYVTVTPSSEGALTAVVQNVAAFGEQIVVKTVSRDNAEAYATLNVEYLQRTTGYTLTLDEKTYSTTGTKTNSVTPDF
;
A
#
# COMPACT_ATOMS: atom_id res chain seq x y z
N MET A 1 71.75 13.99 16.88
CA MET A 1 70.64 13.94 17.86
C MET A 1 69.49 13.23 17.16
N GLN A 2 69.34 11.90 17.28
CA GLN A 2 68.50 11.21 18.27
C GLN A 2 67.14 11.93 18.42
N ASN A 3 65.97 11.35 18.14
CA ASN A 3 65.46 10.13 18.76
C ASN A 3 64.25 9.53 17.99
N LYS A 4 64.10 8.22 18.17
CA LYS A 4 63.03 7.27 17.85
C LYS A 4 61.64 7.66 18.40
N GLY A 5 60.58 7.02 17.89
CA GLY A 5 59.31 6.92 18.61
C GLY A 5 58.19 6.25 17.83
N GLU A 6 58.07 4.94 17.99
CA GLU A 6 57.11 4.03 17.37
C GLU A 6 55.77 3.95 18.15
N LYS A 7 54.68 3.66 17.41
CA LYS A 7 53.37 3.06 17.80
C LYS A 7 52.40 3.84 18.69
N THR A 8 51.16 4.00 18.19
CA THR A 8 49.99 3.35 18.81
C THR A 8 48.93 3.04 17.75
N SER A 9 48.44 1.81 17.76
CA SER A 9 47.35 1.29 16.94
C SER A 9 46.02 1.48 17.68
N MET A 10 44.94 1.88 16.99
CA MET A 10 43.60 1.41 17.34
C MET A 10 42.69 1.35 16.10
N LYS A 11 42.14 0.14 15.87
CA LYS A 11 41.10 -0.20 14.90
C LYS A 11 39.74 0.31 15.41
N ASN A 12 38.85 0.76 14.51
CA ASN A 12 37.38 0.55 14.51
C ASN A 12 36.77 1.29 13.29
N LYS A 13 36.41 0.60 12.19
CA LYS A 13 35.11 0.00 11.86
C LYS A 13 33.95 1.00 11.61
N LYS A 14 33.45 0.96 10.35
CA LYS A 14 32.15 1.47 9.80
C LYS A 14 32.14 2.99 9.52
N ALA A 15 31.54 3.53 8.45
CA ALA A 15 30.38 3.09 7.67
C ALA A 15 30.33 3.70 6.25
N LYS A 16 29.64 2.96 5.35
CA LYS A 16 28.89 3.33 4.14
C LYS A 16 28.99 4.78 3.61
N LEU A 17 29.44 4.89 2.36
CA LEU A 17 29.04 5.95 1.44
C LEU A 17 28.55 5.27 0.14
N MET A 18 27.28 5.42 -0.24
CA MET A 18 26.83 5.24 -1.63
C MET A 18 25.44 5.87 -1.81
N ALA A 19 25.47 7.01 -2.52
CA ALA A 19 24.51 7.57 -3.48
C ALA A 19 23.01 7.69 -3.10
N SER A 20 22.63 8.94 -2.80
CA SER A 20 21.30 9.50 -3.02
C SER A 20 21.00 9.63 -4.52
N LEU A 21 19.84 9.12 -4.97
CA LEU A 21 19.28 9.46 -6.29
C LEU A 21 18.06 10.34 -6.09
N THR A 22 18.25 11.63 -6.30
CA THR A 22 17.20 12.63 -6.51
C THR A 22 16.61 12.48 -7.90
N ALA A 23 15.30 12.34 -8.01
CA ALA A 23 14.55 12.68 -9.21
C ALA A 23 13.41 13.63 -8.79
N ALA A 24 13.59 14.91 -9.14
CA ALA A 24 12.55 15.92 -9.08
C ALA A 24 11.71 15.84 -10.36
N ALA A 25 10.39 15.91 -10.23
CA ALA A 25 9.51 16.39 -11.28
C ALA A 25 8.36 17.15 -10.62
N ALA A 26 8.44 18.48 -10.68
CA ALA A 26 7.34 19.37 -10.35
C ALA A 26 6.38 19.42 -11.55
N ALA A 27 5.11 19.13 -11.32
CA ALA A 27 4.02 19.54 -12.20
C ALA A 27 2.87 20.07 -11.33
N VAL A 28 2.84 21.40 -11.21
CA VAL A 28 1.68 22.14 -10.73
C VAL A 28 0.65 22.13 -11.87
N CYS A 29 -0.46 21.42 -11.69
CA CYS A 29 -1.66 21.62 -12.51
C CYS A 29 -2.80 22.06 -11.58
N MET A 30 -3.03 23.37 -11.53
CA MET A 30 -4.28 23.93 -11.05
C MET A 30 -5.38 23.52 -12.04
N VAL A 31 -6.30 22.64 -11.63
CA VAL A 31 -7.51 22.39 -12.41
C VAL A 31 -8.57 23.36 -11.94
N THR A 32 -8.75 24.43 -12.71
CA THR A 32 -9.85 25.37 -12.55
C THR A 32 -11.18 24.69 -12.84
N PHE A 33 -12.11 24.78 -11.90
CA PHE A 33 -13.51 24.44 -12.12
C PHE A 33 -14.16 25.41 -13.13
N GLY A 34 -14.89 24.84 -14.11
CA GLY A 34 -16.08 25.48 -14.68
C GLY A 34 -15.93 26.25 -15.99
N ALA A 35 -16.17 25.58 -17.11
CA ALA A 35 -16.98 26.11 -18.21
C ALA A 35 -17.52 24.94 -19.06
N ILE A 36 -18.72 24.45 -18.70
CA ILE A 36 -19.49 23.54 -19.55
C ILE A 36 -20.34 24.43 -20.47
N THR A 37 -20.04 24.45 -21.77
CA THR A 37 -20.97 24.93 -22.79
C THR A 37 -21.43 23.76 -23.65
N ASN A 38 -22.74 23.48 -23.57
CA ASN A 38 -23.47 22.45 -24.30
C ASN A 38 -23.44 22.66 -25.82
N LYS A 39 -23.15 21.59 -26.60
CA LYS A 39 -24.01 21.12 -27.72
C LYS A 39 -23.42 19.89 -28.41
N ALA A 40 -24.13 18.77 -28.33
CA ALA A 40 -24.57 17.92 -29.46
C ALA A 40 -24.87 16.51 -28.95
N ASN A 41 -26.12 16.11 -29.13
CA ASN A 41 -26.68 14.84 -28.73
C ASN A 41 -25.99 13.70 -29.47
N ASN A 42 -25.48 12.72 -28.72
CA ASN A 42 -25.40 11.34 -29.16
C ASN A 42 -25.74 10.47 -27.96
N GLU A 43 -26.82 9.71 -28.08
CA GLU A 43 -27.29 8.74 -27.08
C GLU A 43 -26.25 7.63 -26.95
N ALA A 44 -25.32 7.79 -26.00
CA ALA A 44 -24.48 6.70 -25.55
C ALA A 44 -25.34 5.81 -24.64
N LYS A 45 -25.81 4.70 -25.21
CA LYS A 45 -26.30 3.52 -24.47
C LYS A 45 -25.36 3.27 -23.28
N PRO A 46 -25.86 3.08 -22.04
CA PRO A 46 -24.99 2.79 -20.90
C PRO A 46 -24.30 1.46 -21.18
N GLY A 47 -23.03 1.54 -21.59
CA GLY A 47 -22.17 0.39 -21.67
C GLY A 47 -21.91 -0.07 -20.25
N ASN A 48 -22.37 -1.27 -19.92
CA ASN A 48 -21.92 -1.98 -18.75
C ASN A 48 -20.39 -1.97 -18.80
N GLN A 49 -19.75 -1.23 -17.90
CA GLN A 49 -18.34 -1.44 -17.62
C GLN A 49 -18.28 -2.83 -16.98
N GLU A 50 -17.94 -3.85 -17.78
CA GLU A 50 -17.48 -5.11 -17.23
C GLU A 50 -16.25 -4.78 -16.39
N GLU A 51 -16.41 -4.88 -15.07
CA GLU A 51 -15.31 -4.88 -14.13
C GLU A 51 -14.41 -6.06 -14.53
N GLN A 52 -13.30 -5.73 -15.21
CA GLN A 52 -12.33 -6.71 -15.64
C GLN A 52 -11.82 -7.40 -14.38
N ALA A 53 -12.27 -8.63 -14.13
CA ALA A 53 -11.89 -9.38 -12.95
C ALA A 53 -10.35 -9.51 -12.92
N SER A 54 -9.70 -8.84 -11.96
CA SER A 54 -8.26 -8.97 -11.77
C SER A 54 -7.94 -10.41 -11.36
N SER A 55 -6.88 -10.99 -11.91
CA SER A 55 -6.40 -12.32 -11.48
C SER A 55 -5.72 -12.28 -10.10
N TYR A 56 -5.51 -11.09 -9.56
CA TYR A 56 -4.83 -10.82 -8.29
C TYR A 56 -5.79 -10.90 -7.10
N GLY A 57 -5.24 -11.00 -5.90
CA GLY A 57 -6.04 -10.85 -4.68
C GLY A 57 -6.57 -9.43 -4.54
N GLU A 58 -7.51 -9.25 -3.61
CA GLU A 58 -7.95 -7.92 -3.20
C GLU A 58 -7.24 -7.50 -1.91
N THR A 59 -7.25 -6.21 -1.62
CA THR A 59 -6.80 -5.68 -0.34
C THR A 59 -7.98 -5.07 0.37
N GLU A 60 -8.20 -5.47 1.61
CA GLU A 60 -9.18 -4.86 2.48
C GLU A 60 -8.45 -3.91 3.43
N ILE A 61 -8.96 -2.68 3.55
CA ILE A 61 -8.44 -1.68 4.49
C ILE A 61 -9.56 -1.29 5.44
N THR A 62 -9.36 -1.57 6.73
CA THR A 62 -10.29 -1.20 7.80
C THR A 62 -9.64 -0.18 8.74
N SER A 63 -10.48 0.62 9.39
CA SER A 63 -10.00 1.55 10.43
C SER A 63 -9.60 0.78 11.69
N GLY A 64 -8.45 1.12 12.24
CA GLY A 64 -7.99 0.60 13.53
C GLY A 64 -8.21 1.59 14.67
N GLU A 65 -7.31 1.55 15.64
CA GLU A 65 -7.30 2.47 16.78
C GLU A 65 -7.04 3.91 16.34
N SER A 66 -7.64 4.86 17.05
CA SER A 66 -7.40 6.29 16.80
C SER A 66 -7.60 7.15 18.04
N ALA A 67 -6.83 8.22 18.12
CA ALA A 67 -6.93 9.29 19.09
C ALA A 67 -6.53 10.59 18.42
N GLY A 68 -7.41 11.60 18.36
CA GLY A 68 -7.09 12.92 17.80
C GLY A 68 -6.80 12.97 16.29
N ILE A 69 -6.74 11.84 15.57
CA ILE A 69 -6.60 11.77 14.11
C ILE A 69 -7.68 10.84 13.56
N LYS A 70 -8.29 11.20 12.45
CA LYS A 70 -9.18 10.33 11.67
C LYS A 70 -8.57 10.06 10.30
N LEU A 71 -8.65 8.82 9.83
CA LEU A 71 -8.21 8.43 8.50
C LEU A 71 -9.41 8.13 7.61
N MET A 72 -9.32 8.57 6.36
CA MET A 72 -10.25 8.21 5.30
C MET A 72 -9.47 7.60 4.15
N THR A 73 -10.00 6.53 3.56
CA THR A 73 -9.37 5.81 2.46
C THR A 73 -10.24 5.90 1.22
N ALA A 74 -9.61 5.94 0.05
CA ALA A 74 -10.28 5.81 -1.24
C ALA A 74 -9.42 4.94 -2.17
N LYS A 75 -10.04 3.94 -2.78
CA LYS A 75 -9.37 3.05 -3.74
C LYS A 75 -8.98 3.84 -4.98
N ILE A 76 -7.74 3.69 -5.42
CA ILE A 76 -7.25 4.30 -6.66
C ILE A 76 -7.59 3.31 -7.77
N PRO A 77 -8.28 3.73 -8.84
CA PRO A 77 -8.52 2.85 -9.98
C PRO A 77 -7.22 2.70 -10.79
N VAL A 78 -7.05 1.57 -11.47
CA VAL A 78 -5.78 1.20 -12.14
C VAL A 78 -5.37 2.24 -13.18
N GLU A 79 -6.34 2.80 -13.92
CA GLU A 79 -6.12 3.86 -14.90
C GLU A 79 -5.53 5.15 -14.30
N ALA A 80 -5.63 5.35 -12.99
CA ALA A 80 -5.09 6.50 -12.29
C ALA A 80 -3.72 6.22 -11.63
N TYR A 81 -3.21 4.99 -11.65
CA TYR A 81 -2.00 4.61 -10.92
C TYR A 81 -0.79 5.50 -11.23
N ALA A 82 -0.52 5.76 -12.51
CA ALA A 82 0.58 6.62 -12.93
C ALA A 82 0.48 8.04 -12.35
N ALA A 83 -0.73 8.61 -12.27
CA ALA A 83 -0.95 9.96 -11.73
C ALA A 83 -0.68 10.04 -10.22
N TYR A 84 -0.89 8.94 -9.50
CA TYR A 84 -0.63 8.84 -8.06
C TYR A 84 0.76 8.26 -7.73
N GLY A 85 1.61 8.00 -8.73
CA GLY A 85 2.93 7.39 -8.51
C GLY A 85 2.86 5.95 -8.00
N VAL A 86 1.76 5.25 -8.29
CA VAL A 86 1.57 3.84 -7.93
C VAL A 86 2.41 2.97 -8.87
N SER A 87 3.08 1.97 -8.31
CA SER A 87 3.88 1.00 -9.04
C SER A 87 3.01 0.17 -10.00
N GLU A 88 3.52 -0.14 -11.19
CA GLU A 88 2.88 -1.10 -12.12
C GLU A 88 2.76 -2.51 -11.52
N GLN A 89 3.56 -2.83 -10.50
CA GLN A 89 3.50 -4.10 -9.77
C GLN A 89 2.46 -4.09 -8.65
N ALA A 90 1.83 -2.95 -8.36
CA ALA A 90 0.82 -2.88 -7.30
C ALA A 90 -0.44 -3.64 -7.72
N GLU A 91 -0.87 -4.59 -6.88
CA GLU A 91 -2.12 -5.31 -7.08
C GLU A 91 -3.31 -4.40 -6.77
N THR A 92 -3.22 -3.59 -5.71
CA THR A 92 -4.20 -2.56 -5.34
C THR A 92 -3.50 -1.33 -4.76
N ALA A 93 -4.16 -0.17 -4.84
CA ALA A 93 -3.66 1.06 -4.21
C ALA A 93 -4.80 1.94 -3.68
N TYR A 94 -4.48 2.73 -2.66
CA TYR A 94 -5.43 3.59 -1.96
C TYR A 94 -4.77 4.94 -1.66
N THR A 95 -5.53 6.02 -1.82
CA THR A 95 -5.20 7.28 -1.15
C THR A 95 -5.70 7.21 0.28
N VAL A 96 -4.87 7.64 1.23
CA VAL A 96 -5.23 7.82 2.63
C VAL A 96 -5.12 9.30 2.98
N THR A 97 -6.18 9.84 3.56
CA THR A 97 -6.23 11.23 4.04
C THR A 97 -6.41 11.26 5.54
N ALA A 98 -5.54 11.97 6.24
CA ALA A 98 -5.58 12.21 7.66
C ALA A 98 -6.23 13.56 7.99
N THR A 99 -7.11 13.55 8.98
CA THR A 99 -7.69 14.75 9.60
C THR A 99 -7.25 14.80 11.05
N VAL A 100 -6.44 15.80 11.41
CA VAL A 100 -5.98 16.06 12.78
C VAL A 100 -6.98 16.96 13.51
N TYR A 101 -7.30 16.61 14.76
CA TYR A 101 -8.20 17.35 15.64
C TYR A 101 -7.45 17.97 16.85
N PRO A 102 -7.85 19.18 17.29
CA PRO A 102 -8.87 20.02 16.66
C PRO A 102 -8.40 20.55 15.29
N GLU A 103 -9.34 20.91 14.40
CA GLU A 103 -9.02 21.25 13.00
C GLU A 103 -8.17 22.53 12.88
N ASP A 104 -8.19 23.38 13.90
CA ASP A 104 -7.42 24.61 14.05
C ASP A 104 -6.06 24.41 14.75
N ALA A 105 -5.61 23.16 14.94
CA ALA A 105 -4.29 22.87 15.47
C ALA A 105 -3.19 23.61 14.69
N ALA A 106 -2.30 24.30 15.41
CA ALA A 106 -1.25 25.14 14.82
C ALA A 106 -0.30 24.34 13.91
N ASN A 107 -0.01 23.08 14.27
CA ASN A 107 0.71 22.15 13.42
C ASN A 107 -0.15 20.90 13.17
N ARG A 108 -0.35 20.58 11.89
CA ARG A 108 -1.11 19.42 11.44
C ARG A 108 -0.22 18.41 10.72
N LYS A 109 1.10 18.57 10.78
CA LYS A 109 2.02 17.63 10.13
C LYS A 109 2.01 16.29 10.85
N VAL A 110 2.05 15.23 10.06
CA VAL A 110 2.03 13.85 10.54
C VAL A 110 3.17 13.04 9.96
N ASP A 111 3.55 11.99 10.67
CA ASP A 111 4.46 10.95 10.18
C ASP A 111 3.70 9.67 9.91
N TRP A 112 4.08 9.00 8.83
CA TRP A 112 3.47 7.76 8.37
C TRP A 112 4.47 6.61 8.53
N SER A 113 3.95 5.44 8.87
CA SER A 113 4.73 4.23 9.05
C SER A 113 3.91 3.01 8.68
N VAL A 114 4.60 1.92 8.37
CA VAL A 114 4.01 0.63 8.06
C VAL A 114 4.76 -0.48 8.79
N SER A 115 4.04 -1.44 9.35
CA SER A 115 4.59 -2.57 10.10
C SER A 115 3.66 -3.77 10.04
N PHE A 116 4.20 -4.98 10.16
CA PHE A 116 3.37 -6.16 10.46
C PHE A 116 2.69 -5.98 11.83
N SER A 117 1.43 -6.41 11.99
CA SER A 117 0.78 -6.45 13.32
C SER A 117 1.55 -7.35 14.28
N ASN A 118 2.02 -8.50 13.80
CA ASN A 118 2.91 -9.39 14.52
C ASN A 118 4.13 -9.75 13.67
N ALA A 119 5.21 -8.98 13.80
CA ALA A 119 6.47 -9.24 13.10
C ALA A 119 7.14 -10.58 13.47
N SER A 120 6.73 -11.20 14.59
CA SER A 120 7.23 -12.50 15.05
C SER A 120 6.34 -13.68 14.61
N SER A 121 5.28 -13.44 13.84
CA SER A 121 4.43 -14.52 13.36
C SER A 121 5.20 -15.45 12.42
N THR A 122 4.73 -16.70 12.29
CA THR A 122 5.33 -17.70 11.40
C THR A 122 5.44 -17.18 9.96
N TRP A 123 4.48 -16.36 9.53
CA TRP A 123 4.50 -15.78 8.20
C TRP A 123 5.47 -14.59 8.11
N ALA A 124 5.43 -13.64 9.04
CA ALA A 124 6.18 -12.38 8.94
C ALA A 124 7.67 -12.48 9.32
N SER A 125 8.04 -13.48 10.13
CA SER A 125 9.40 -13.59 10.66
C SER A 125 10.46 -13.62 9.55
N GLY A 126 11.45 -12.72 9.65
CA GLY A 126 12.53 -12.57 8.67
C GLY A 126 12.16 -11.82 7.39
N LYS A 127 10.91 -11.36 7.24
CA LYS A 127 10.44 -10.59 6.08
C LYS A 127 10.48 -9.08 6.33
N LYS A 128 10.47 -8.30 5.25
CA LYS A 128 10.31 -6.84 5.31
C LYS A 128 8.91 -6.47 4.89
N VAL A 129 8.22 -5.69 5.71
CA VAL A 129 6.85 -5.24 5.44
C VAL A 129 6.72 -4.46 4.12
N THR A 130 7.76 -3.69 3.76
CA THR A 130 7.81 -2.89 2.53
C THR A 130 7.90 -3.71 1.25
N ASP A 131 8.18 -5.00 1.35
CA ASP A 131 8.15 -5.91 0.21
C ASP A 131 6.71 -6.31 -0.15
N TYR A 132 5.72 -5.94 0.68
CA TYR A 132 4.30 -6.30 0.55
C TYR A 132 3.38 -5.09 0.54
N VAL A 133 3.58 -4.15 1.47
CA VAL A 133 2.80 -2.91 1.52
C VAL A 133 3.72 -1.73 1.72
N THR A 134 3.51 -0.69 0.92
CA THR A 134 4.22 0.59 1.07
C THR A 134 3.23 1.68 1.48
N VAL A 135 3.73 2.67 2.23
CA VAL A 135 3.04 3.94 2.49
C VAL A 135 3.95 5.07 2.08
N THR A 136 3.50 5.90 1.15
CA THR A 136 4.28 7.02 0.59
C THR A 136 3.51 8.32 0.80
N PRO A 137 3.91 9.17 1.76
CA PRO A 137 3.34 10.50 1.93
C PRO A 137 3.57 11.36 0.67
N SER A 138 2.62 12.24 0.34
CA SER A 138 2.75 13.14 -0.82
C SER A 138 3.91 14.14 -0.66
N SER A 139 4.25 14.48 0.58
CA SER A 139 5.47 15.18 0.97
C SER A 139 5.80 14.88 2.43
N GLU A 140 6.97 15.31 2.90
CA GLU A 140 7.29 15.26 4.31
C GLU A 140 6.23 16.01 5.16
N GLY A 141 5.67 15.35 6.18
CA GLY A 141 4.64 15.93 7.05
C GLY A 141 3.25 16.03 6.42
N ALA A 142 3.02 15.47 5.24
CA ALA A 142 1.74 15.60 4.54
C ALA A 142 0.60 14.84 5.23
N LEU A 143 -0.61 15.39 5.11
CA LEU A 143 -1.86 14.75 5.55
C LEU A 143 -2.38 13.70 4.57
N THR A 144 -1.74 13.53 3.42
CA THR A 144 -2.11 12.53 2.42
C THR A 144 -0.96 11.59 2.13
N ALA A 145 -1.28 10.32 1.96
CA ALA A 145 -0.33 9.29 1.57
C ALA A 145 -0.98 8.31 0.58
N VAL A 146 -0.15 7.65 -0.22
CA VAL A 146 -0.56 6.53 -1.06
C VAL A 146 -0.11 5.24 -0.38
N VAL A 147 -1.07 4.34 -0.13
CA VAL A 147 -0.83 2.98 0.36
C VAL A 147 -0.99 2.03 -0.81
N GLN A 148 0.00 1.17 -1.04
CA GLN A 148 0.01 0.23 -2.17
C GLN A 148 0.26 -1.19 -1.65
N ASN A 149 -0.54 -2.15 -2.09
CA ASN A 149 -0.24 -3.57 -1.95
C ASN A 149 0.57 -4.00 -3.18
N VAL A 150 1.84 -4.36 -2.98
CA VAL A 150 2.78 -4.74 -4.04
C VAL A 150 2.96 -6.25 -4.18
N ALA A 151 2.50 -7.04 -3.20
CA ALA A 151 2.55 -8.50 -3.24
C ALA A 151 1.64 -9.13 -2.18
N ALA A 152 1.09 -10.31 -2.49
CA ALA A 152 0.38 -11.15 -1.54
C ALA A 152 1.08 -11.31 -0.18
N PHE A 153 0.34 -11.09 0.90
CA PHE A 153 0.82 -11.26 2.28
C PHE A 153 -0.14 -12.10 3.15
N GLY A 154 0.35 -12.60 4.28
CA GLY A 154 -0.40 -13.50 5.16
C GLY A 154 -0.35 -13.11 6.65
N GLU A 155 0.30 -12.01 6.98
CA GLU A 155 0.22 -11.35 8.29
C GLU A 155 -0.39 -9.96 8.06
N GLN A 156 -1.38 -9.58 8.86
CA GLN A 156 -1.99 -8.25 8.77
C GLN A 156 -0.91 -7.16 8.87
N ILE A 157 -1.08 -6.12 8.06
CA ILE A 157 -0.19 -4.97 8.05
C ILE A 157 -0.90 -3.77 8.63
N VAL A 158 -0.22 -3.04 9.52
CA VAL A 158 -0.71 -1.82 10.13
C VAL A 158 -0.03 -0.63 9.46
N VAL A 159 -0.83 0.27 8.89
CA VAL A 159 -0.38 1.62 8.51
C VAL A 159 -0.72 2.55 9.66
N LYS A 160 0.28 3.23 10.22
CA LYS A 160 0.11 4.14 11.36
C LYS A 160 0.49 5.56 10.99
N THR A 161 -0.38 6.49 11.37
CA THR A 161 -0.19 7.94 11.25
C THR A 161 -0.08 8.52 12.65
N VAL A 162 0.91 9.38 12.89
CA VAL A 162 1.13 10.03 14.20
C VAL A 162 1.36 11.52 14.00
N SER A 163 0.77 12.36 14.84
CA SER A 163 1.06 13.80 14.83
C SER A 163 2.50 14.06 15.27
N ARG A 164 3.19 14.97 14.58
CA ARG A 164 4.55 15.36 14.94
C ARG A 164 4.62 16.16 16.24
N ASP A 165 3.55 16.88 16.58
CA ASP A 165 3.50 17.72 17.78
C ASP A 165 2.94 16.97 18.99
N ASN A 166 2.19 15.89 18.77
CA ASN A 166 1.61 15.09 19.84
C ASN A 166 1.60 13.60 19.48
N ALA A 167 2.52 12.83 20.05
CA ALA A 167 2.60 11.38 19.81
C ALA A 167 1.38 10.59 20.32
N GLU A 168 0.57 11.17 21.22
CA GLU A 168 -0.70 10.57 21.67
C GLU A 168 -1.83 10.77 20.65
N ALA A 169 -1.65 11.69 19.70
CA ALA A 169 -2.57 11.84 18.57
C ALA A 169 -2.10 10.93 17.41
N TYR A 170 -2.84 9.85 17.19
CA TYR A 170 -2.52 8.84 16.18
C TYR A 170 -3.78 8.23 15.56
N ALA A 171 -3.59 7.55 14.43
CA ALA A 171 -4.60 6.67 13.87
C ALA A 171 -3.94 5.52 13.11
N THR A 172 -4.58 4.35 13.11
CA THR A 172 -4.13 3.19 12.35
C THR A 172 -5.15 2.73 11.33
N LEU A 173 -4.65 2.08 10.28
CA LEU A 173 -5.41 1.27 9.35
C LEU A 173 -4.87 -0.16 9.40
N ASN A 174 -5.77 -1.12 9.40
CA ASN A 174 -5.45 -2.54 9.26
C ASN A 174 -5.62 -2.90 7.78
N VAL A 175 -4.56 -3.47 7.20
CA VAL A 175 -4.47 -3.83 5.79
C VAL A 175 -4.38 -5.35 5.72
N GLU A 176 -5.36 -5.95 5.06
CA GLU A 176 -5.51 -7.40 4.88
C GLU A 176 -5.43 -7.77 3.42
N TYR A 177 -4.83 -8.93 3.11
CA TYR A 177 -4.78 -9.46 1.76
C TYR A 177 -5.83 -10.55 1.60
N LEU A 178 -6.82 -10.28 0.75
CA LEU A 178 -7.88 -11.22 0.40
C LEU A 178 -7.46 -12.00 -0.84
N GLN A 179 -6.81 -13.15 -0.60
CA GLN A 179 -6.44 -14.03 -1.71
C GLN A 179 -7.70 -14.51 -2.44
N ARG A 180 -7.81 -14.21 -3.73
CA ARG A 180 -8.82 -14.83 -4.58
C ARG A 180 -8.44 -16.29 -4.80
N THR A 181 -9.35 -17.21 -4.54
CA THR A 181 -9.12 -18.62 -4.87
C THR A 181 -9.12 -18.77 -6.39
N THR A 182 -7.97 -19.11 -6.95
CA THR A 182 -7.79 -19.22 -8.40
C THR A 182 -8.19 -20.60 -8.95
N GLY A 183 -8.34 -21.60 -8.09
CA GLY A 183 -8.80 -22.94 -8.46
C GLY A 183 -8.80 -23.94 -7.30
N TYR A 184 -9.37 -25.12 -7.56
CA TYR A 184 -9.40 -26.26 -6.63
C TYR A 184 -9.04 -27.54 -7.38
N THR A 185 -8.44 -28.49 -6.64
CA THR A 185 -8.18 -29.86 -7.11
C THR A 185 -8.88 -30.83 -6.17
N LEU A 186 -9.69 -31.72 -6.73
CA LEU A 186 -10.34 -32.84 -6.06
C LEU A 186 -9.75 -34.14 -6.58
N THR A 187 -9.28 -35.01 -5.68
CA THR A 187 -8.86 -36.37 -6.03
C THR A 187 -9.90 -37.35 -5.51
N LEU A 188 -10.49 -38.15 -6.39
CA LEU A 188 -11.43 -39.22 -6.07
C LEU A 188 -11.02 -40.48 -6.83
N ASP A 189 -10.84 -41.60 -6.13
CA ASP A 189 -10.41 -42.90 -6.70
C ASP A 189 -9.25 -42.76 -7.70
N GLU A 190 -8.15 -42.14 -7.24
CA GLU A 190 -6.94 -41.87 -8.03
C GLU A 190 -7.12 -40.94 -9.24
N LYS A 191 -8.33 -40.42 -9.48
CA LYS A 191 -8.60 -39.47 -10.55
C LYS A 191 -8.59 -38.03 -10.04
N THR A 192 -7.81 -37.20 -10.71
CA THR A 192 -7.66 -35.78 -10.39
C THR A 192 -8.60 -34.92 -11.24
N TYR A 193 -9.42 -34.11 -10.57
CA TYR A 193 -10.28 -33.11 -11.16
C TYR A 193 -9.80 -31.73 -10.72
N SER A 194 -9.38 -30.91 -11.68
CA SER A 194 -8.92 -29.54 -11.41
C SER A 194 -9.79 -28.55 -12.15
N THR A 195 -10.08 -27.43 -11.51
CA THR A 195 -10.75 -26.29 -12.14
C THR A 195 -10.09 -24.98 -11.70
N THR A 196 -10.06 -24.01 -12.61
CA THR A 196 -9.72 -22.63 -12.31
C THR A 196 -10.95 -21.74 -12.51
N GLY A 197 -11.14 -20.76 -11.63
CA GLY A 197 -12.31 -19.87 -11.66
C GLY A 197 -13.65 -20.56 -11.33
N THR A 198 -14.76 -20.09 -11.94
CA THR A 198 -16.14 -20.54 -11.70
C THR A 198 -16.55 -21.80 -12.48
N LYS A 199 -15.62 -22.53 -13.09
CA LYS A 199 -15.92 -23.70 -13.91
C LYS A 199 -16.37 -24.89 -13.05
N THR A 200 -17.62 -25.34 -13.27
CA THR A 200 -18.16 -26.58 -12.70
C THR A 200 -17.61 -27.79 -13.46
N ASN A 201 -16.93 -28.69 -12.75
CA ASN A 201 -16.67 -30.05 -13.23
C ASN A 201 -17.78 -30.96 -12.70
N SER A 202 -18.39 -31.76 -13.58
CA SER A 202 -19.40 -32.75 -13.22
C SER A 202 -18.83 -34.15 -13.45
N VAL A 203 -19.03 -35.02 -12.45
CA VAL A 203 -18.70 -36.44 -12.52
C VAL A 203 -19.95 -37.21 -12.13
N THR A 204 -20.34 -38.17 -12.96
CA THR A 204 -21.41 -39.10 -12.63
C THR A 204 -20.75 -40.40 -12.16
N PRO A 205 -20.96 -40.82 -10.90
CA PRO A 205 -20.45 -42.11 -10.44
C PRO A 205 -21.18 -43.26 -11.16
N ASP A 206 -20.39 -44.26 -11.53
CA ASP A 206 -20.81 -45.59 -11.98
C ASP A 206 -20.75 -46.48 -10.74
N PHE A 207 -21.91 -46.84 -10.19
CA PHE A 207 -22.07 -47.77 -9.06
C PHE A 207 -22.61 -49.10 -9.56
#